data_AF-A0A494ZSQ2-F1
#
_entry.id   AF-A0A494ZSQ2-F1
#
_cell.length_a   1.000
_cell.length_b   1.000
_cell.length_c   1.000
_cell.angle_alpha   90.00
_cell.angle_beta   90.00
_cell.angle_gamma   90.00
#
_symmetry.space_group_name_H-M   'P 1'
#
loop_
_entity.id
_entity.type
_entity.pdbx_description
1 polymer ?
#
loop_
_entity_poly.entity_id
_entity_poly.type
_entity_poly.pdbx_seq_one_letter_code
_entity_poly.pdbx_strand_id
1 'polypeptide(L)'
;MSKKIDLNWSVYDITKTYPEVIDIMANLGFDEIKKPAMLNSVGRIMTIPKGAKAKGISIPVVIAELIKNGFEITGNMPDISSMGSKQFQAKETGNTVLLKDYLKRLGNGEDLESVKKDFVQNFSDVDASEIMKAEQELIKEGTPITEVQKLCDVHSALFHGLTKEEKIANAEKAVEESLKKEETSEMTTTTDAYVRKHELAKALRETKGHPLYSFTEANEKFSKEIADIRGALEKGEDVSKKISDFRQIAIHYAKKGDLIYPLLKVRYEISGPSYVMWSVDDEIRDELAAIDKECNHDEEWIKRVQAVLTRADEMIYKETNILFPICAMNFTAEEWYEIYEDAKDYALVYGIDNRWEEAEKYVQDKKNRHEAAIYEGEIVMGGGHMSAAQLEAMLNTLPIEITFIDDNNINRFFNEGAKVFKRPGMAIDREVFSCHPPKIEPMVRSIIESFKNHTRDSVPVWMEKQGKPFLVTYYAVRDKKDNYLGTVEVVQDMQFAKEHFTS
;
A
#
# COMPACT_ATOMS: atom_id res chain seq x y z
N MET A 1 -28.84 -13.02 -39.90
CA MET A 1 -28.94 -13.80 -38.65
C MET A 1 -28.03 -13.13 -37.64
N SER A 2 -28.51 -12.78 -36.45
CA SER A 2 -27.65 -12.21 -35.40
C SER A 2 -26.62 -13.27 -34.96
N LYS A 3 -25.35 -12.89 -34.85
CA LYS A 3 -24.30 -13.78 -34.31
C LYS A 3 -24.52 -13.86 -32.81
N LYS A 4 -24.74 -15.06 -32.27
CA LYS A 4 -25.04 -15.26 -30.85
C LYS A 4 -23.87 -15.92 -30.14
N ILE A 5 -23.45 -15.35 -29.01
CA ILE A 5 -22.43 -15.93 -28.12
C ILE A 5 -23.08 -16.22 -26.76
N ASP A 6 -23.02 -17.49 -26.34
CA ASP A 6 -23.41 -17.90 -24.98
C ASP A 6 -22.18 -17.86 -24.07
N LEU A 7 -22.26 -17.11 -22.97
CA LEU A 7 -21.17 -16.97 -21.99
C LEU A 7 -20.81 -18.26 -21.25
N ASN A 8 -21.66 -19.29 -21.34
CA ASN A 8 -21.37 -20.62 -20.81
C ASN A 8 -20.52 -21.47 -21.76
N TRP A 9 -20.37 -21.07 -23.03
CA TRP A 9 -19.54 -21.81 -23.98
C TRP A 9 -18.05 -21.61 -23.68
N SER A 10 -17.27 -22.63 -24.04
CA SER A 10 -15.82 -22.54 -23.93
C SER A 10 -15.28 -21.52 -24.93
N VAL A 11 -14.18 -20.86 -24.58
CA VAL A 11 -13.49 -19.91 -25.48
C VAL A 11 -13.09 -20.63 -26.78
N TYR A 12 -12.74 -21.91 -26.72
CA TYR A 12 -12.47 -22.74 -27.89
C TYR A 12 -13.69 -22.88 -28.81
N ASP A 13 -14.86 -23.21 -28.27
CA ASP A 13 -16.08 -23.40 -29.08
C ASP A 13 -16.57 -22.08 -29.69
N ILE A 14 -16.45 -20.99 -28.93
CA ILE A 14 -16.79 -19.64 -29.40
C ILE A 14 -15.88 -19.23 -30.55
N THR A 15 -14.56 -19.35 -30.40
CA THR A 15 -13.58 -18.95 -31.44
C THR A 15 -13.57 -19.88 -32.65
N LYS A 16 -13.94 -21.16 -32.47
CA LYS A 16 -14.14 -22.08 -33.59
C LYS A 16 -15.36 -21.70 -34.42
N THR A 17 -16.41 -21.17 -33.78
CA THR A 17 -17.64 -20.73 -34.45
C THR A 17 -17.50 -19.33 -35.04
N TYR A 18 -16.78 -18.45 -34.33
CA TYR A 18 -16.55 -17.05 -34.69
C TYR A 18 -15.06 -16.71 -34.54
N PRO A 19 -14.23 -17.01 -35.57
CA PRO A 19 -12.78 -16.78 -35.51
C PRO A 19 -12.38 -15.34 -35.22
N GLU A 20 -13.21 -14.36 -35.61
CA GLU A 20 -13.00 -12.93 -35.33
C GLU A 20 -12.98 -12.60 -33.83
N VAL A 21 -13.55 -13.45 -32.97
CA VAL A 21 -13.51 -13.28 -31.51
C VAL A 21 -12.07 -13.38 -30.99
N ILE A 22 -11.17 -14.08 -31.68
CA ILE A 22 -9.75 -14.20 -31.30
C ILE A 22 -9.11 -12.81 -31.25
N ASP A 23 -9.29 -12.00 -32.29
CA ASP A 23 -8.69 -10.67 -32.36
C ASP A 23 -9.38 -9.67 -31.45
N ILE A 24 -10.72 -9.74 -31.33
CA ILE A 24 -11.50 -8.91 -30.40
C ILE A 24 -11.02 -9.13 -28.95
N MET A 25 -10.89 -10.40 -28.54
CA MET A 25 -10.45 -10.75 -27.19
C MET A 25 -8.96 -10.43 -27.00
N ALA A 26 -8.10 -10.66 -27.99
CA ALA A 26 -6.69 -10.28 -27.86
C ALA A 26 -6.50 -8.77 -27.64
N ASN A 27 -7.27 -7.92 -28.32
CA ASN A 27 -7.25 -6.47 -28.12
C ASN A 27 -7.71 -6.03 -26.73
N LEU A 28 -8.46 -6.88 -26.02
CA LEU A 28 -8.88 -6.68 -24.64
C LEU A 28 -7.85 -7.19 -23.62
N GLY A 29 -6.72 -7.74 -24.04
CA GLY A 29 -5.65 -8.25 -23.17
C GLY A 29 -5.64 -9.78 -22.98
N PHE A 30 -6.37 -10.53 -23.82
CA PHE A 30 -6.36 -12.00 -23.82
C PHE A 30 -5.34 -12.58 -24.81
N ASP A 31 -4.08 -12.16 -24.76
CA ASP A 31 -3.04 -12.52 -25.75
C ASP A 31 -2.83 -14.04 -25.92
N GLU A 32 -3.09 -14.84 -24.88
CA GLU A 32 -2.94 -16.29 -24.94
C GLU A 32 -3.94 -16.96 -25.89
N ILE A 33 -5.06 -16.30 -26.23
CA ILE A 33 -6.06 -16.83 -27.17
C ILE A 33 -5.49 -17.02 -28.58
N LYS A 34 -4.43 -16.27 -28.93
CA LYS A 34 -3.72 -16.38 -30.21
C LYS A 34 -2.77 -17.57 -30.28
N LYS A 35 -2.42 -18.18 -29.13
CA LYS A 35 -1.50 -19.33 -29.07
C LYS A 35 -2.29 -20.63 -29.30
N PRO A 36 -2.08 -21.37 -30.41
CA PRO A 36 -2.90 -22.54 -30.73
C PRO A 36 -2.86 -23.63 -29.65
N ALA A 37 -1.73 -23.81 -28.98
CA ALA A 37 -1.60 -24.78 -27.88
C ALA A 37 -2.49 -24.41 -26.68
N MET A 38 -2.56 -23.11 -26.32
CA MET A 38 -3.38 -22.62 -25.21
C MET A 38 -4.87 -22.66 -25.54
N LEU A 39 -5.24 -22.27 -26.76
CA LEU A 39 -6.62 -22.30 -27.22
C LEU A 39 -7.17 -23.73 -27.29
N ASN A 40 -6.36 -24.69 -27.75
CA ASN A 40 -6.77 -26.10 -27.86
C ASN A 40 -6.75 -26.87 -26.53
N SER A 41 -6.13 -26.34 -25.48
CA SER A 41 -6.05 -26.95 -24.14
C SER A 41 -6.92 -26.19 -23.13
N VAL A 42 -6.40 -25.10 -22.58
CA VAL A 42 -7.08 -24.25 -21.58
C VAL A 42 -8.35 -23.63 -22.16
N GLY A 43 -8.33 -23.24 -23.44
CA GLY A 43 -9.50 -22.65 -24.11
C GLY A 43 -10.73 -23.56 -24.15
N ARG A 44 -10.57 -24.90 -24.06
CA ARG A 44 -11.69 -25.86 -24.03
C ARG A 44 -12.42 -25.91 -22.69
N ILE A 45 -11.76 -25.53 -21.60
CA ILE A 45 -12.31 -25.55 -20.24
C ILE A 45 -12.60 -24.14 -19.70
N MET A 46 -12.04 -23.11 -20.33
CA MET A 46 -12.21 -21.72 -19.95
C MET A 46 -13.42 -21.12 -20.66
N THR A 47 -14.27 -20.39 -19.93
CA THR A 47 -15.35 -19.56 -20.49
C THR A 47 -14.95 -18.09 -20.46
N ILE A 48 -15.64 -17.23 -21.22
CA ILE A 48 -15.35 -15.78 -21.24
C ILE A 48 -15.38 -15.16 -19.83
N PRO A 49 -16.40 -15.40 -18.96
CA PRO A 49 -16.41 -14.86 -17.60
C PRO A 49 -15.24 -15.35 -16.73
N LYS A 50 -14.88 -16.63 -16.84
CA LYS A 50 -13.75 -17.19 -16.06
C LYS A 50 -12.42 -16.63 -16.54
N GLY A 51 -12.24 -16.48 -17.85
CA GLY A 51 -11.07 -15.84 -18.43
C GLY A 51 -10.94 -14.39 -17.98
N ALA A 52 -12.03 -13.63 -18.04
CA ALA A 52 -12.07 -12.23 -17.61
C ALA A 52 -11.67 -12.08 -16.14
N LYS A 53 -12.21 -12.93 -15.25
CA LYS A 53 -11.81 -13.00 -13.83
C LYS A 53 -10.32 -13.34 -13.66
N ALA A 54 -9.81 -14.31 -14.40
CA ALA A 54 -8.41 -14.73 -14.31
C ALA A 54 -7.41 -13.66 -14.79
N LYS A 55 -7.86 -12.77 -15.69
CA LYS A 55 -7.04 -11.66 -16.24
C LYS A 55 -7.29 -10.32 -15.56
N GLY A 56 -8.19 -10.25 -14.57
CA GLY A 56 -8.59 -8.98 -13.96
C GLY A 56 -9.31 -8.03 -14.91
N ILE A 57 -9.88 -8.55 -16.02
CA ILE A 57 -10.61 -7.75 -17.00
C ILE A 57 -12.09 -7.73 -16.63
N SER A 58 -12.69 -6.55 -16.60
CA SER A 58 -14.09 -6.36 -16.24
C SER A 58 -15.03 -7.01 -17.27
N ILE A 59 -15.87 -7.95 -16.83
CA ILE A 59 -16.78 -8.70 -17.73
C ILE A 59 -17.77 -7.81 -18.51
N PRO A 60 -18.29 -6.67 -17.99
CA PRO A 60 -19.10 -5.74 -18.79
C PRO A 60 -18.31 -5.10 -19.94
N VAL A 61 -17.00 -4.87 -19.79
CA VAL A 61 -16.15 -4.34 -20.87
C VAL A 61 -16.04 -5.36 -22.01
N VAL A 62 -15.85 -6.64 -21.68
CA VAL A 62 -15.81 -7.73 -22.66
C VAL A 62 -17.15 -7.87 -23.38
N ILE A 63 -18.26 -7.82 -22.65
CA ILE A 63 -19.61 -7.88 -23.21
C ILE A 63 -19.88 -6.68 -24.12
N ALA A 64 -19.53 -5.46 -23.69
CA ALA A 64 -19.72 -4.24 -24.47
C ALA A 64 -18.95 -4.28 -25.80
N GLU A 65 -17.70 -4.77 -25.79
CA GLU A 65 -16.91 -4.88 -27.01
C GLU A 65 -17.45 -5.97 -27.96
N LEU A 66 -17.94 -7.11 -27.44
CA LEU A 66 -18.60 -8.11 -28.26
C LEU A 66 -19.90 -7.58 -28.89
N ILE A 67 -20.72 -6.85 -28.14
CA ILE A 67 -21.94 -6.21 -28.65
C ILE A 67 -21.61 -5.18 -29.73
N LYS A 68 -20.59 -4.34 -29.51
CA LYS A 68 -20.09 -3.36 -30.48
C LYS A 68 -19.62 -4.01 -31.78
N ASN A 69 -19.09 -5.24 -31.71
CA ASN A 69 -18.69 -6.03 -32.87
C ASN A 69 -19.84 -6.90 -33.45
N GLY A 70 -21.09 -6.63 -33.04
CA GLY A 70 -22.30 -7.20 -33.65
C GLY A 70 -22.74 -8.55 -33.08
N PHE A 71 -22.27 -8.93 -31.89
CA PHE A 71 -22.70 -10.16 -31.20
C PHE A 71 -23.86 -9.90 -30.23
N GLU A 72 -24.83 -10.81 -30.22
CA GLU A 72 -25.89 -10.88 -29.22
C GLU A 72 -25.45 -11.87 -28.13
N ILE A 73 -25.44 -11.43 -26.87
CA ILE A 73 -24.90 -12.22 -25.75
C ILE A 73 -26.02 -12.91 -24.97
N THR A 74 -25.87 -14.21 -24.73
CA THR A 74 -26.79 -15.04 -23.95
C THR A 74 -26.07 -15.80 -22.82
N GLY A 75 -26.80 -16.39 -21.88
CA GLY A 75 -26.23 -17.16 -20.76
C GLY A 75 -26.35 -16.47 -19.40
N ASN A 76 -25.60 -16.93 -18.39
CA ASN A 76 -25.59 -16.33 -17.05
C ASN A 76 -24.88 -14.97 -17.09
N MET A 77 -25.63 -13.92 -17.43
CA MET A 77 -25.15 -12.55 -17.29
C MET A 77 -24.87 -12.25 -15.81
N PRO A 78 -23.75 -11.58 -15.49
CA PRO A 78 -23.57 -10.93 -14.19
C PRO A 78 -24.78 -10.03 -13.89
N ASP A 79 -25.08 -9.75 -12.63
CA ASP A 79 -26.18 -8.85 -12.27
C ASP A 79 -25.89 -7.43 -12.78
N ILE A 80 -26.57 -7.02 -13.86
CA ILE A 80 -26.40 -5.72 -14.56
C ILE A 80 -27.58 -4.78 -14.24
N SER A 81 -28.38 -5.08 -13.21
CA SER A 81 -29.58 -4.30 -12.85
C SER A 81 -29.29 -2.87 -12.35
N SER A 82 -28.03 -2.44 -12.25
CA SER A 82 -27.63 -1.07 -11.89
C SER A 82 -27.26 -0.15 -13.06
N MET A 83 -27.33 -0.60 -14.32
CA MET A 83 -26.99 0.23 -15.49
C MET A 83 -28.21 0.63 -16.31
N GLY A 84 -28.86 1.72 -15.88
CA GLY A 84 -29.65 2.55 -16.79
C GLY A 84 -28.74 3.11 -17.89
N SER A 85 -29.21 3.04 -19.13
CA SER A 85 -28.55 3.49 -20.35
C SER A 85 -27.85 4.86 -20.23
N LYS A 86 -26.56 4.85 -19.90
CA LYS A 86 -25.62 5.91 -20.26
C LYS A 86 -24.61 5.30 -21.21
N GLN A 87 -24.54 5.85 -22.42
CA GLN A 87 -23.46 5.58 -23.35
C GLN A 87 -22.12 5.76 -22.61
N PHE A 88 -21.37 4.68 -22.41
CA PHE A 88 -19.94 4.75 -22.13
C PHE A 88 -19.24 5.17 -23.42
N GLN A 89 -19.27 6.46 -23.73
CA GLN A 89 -18.05 7.09 -24.19
C GLN A 89 -17.13 7.12 -22.96
N ALA A 90 -15.89 6.69 -23.11
CA ALA A 90 -14.84 7.07 -22.16
C ALA A 90 -14.77 8.59 -22.19
N LYS A 91 -15.56 9.24 -21.34
CA LYS A 91 -15.41 10.64 -21.04
C LYS A 91 -14.22 10.65 -20.10
N GLU A 92 -13.05 10.82 -20.70
CA GLU A 92 -11.90 11.43 -20.03
C GLU A 92 -12.48 12.54 -19.14
N THR A 93 -12.39 12.38 -17.82
CA THR A 93 -12.81 13.43 -16.92
C THR A 93 -11.93 14.64 -17.23
N GLY A 94 -12.48 15.85 -17.24
CA GLY A 94 -11.69 17.06 -17.54
C GLY A 94 -10.41 17.12 -16.68
N ASN A 95 -10.49 16.61 -15.45
CA ASN A 95 -9.40 16.57 -14.48
C ASN A 95 -8.30 15.57 -14.85
N THR A 96 -8.61 14.34 -15.30
CA THR A 96 -7.58 13.38 -15.74
C THR A 96 -6.86 13.88 -17.00
N VAL A 97 -7.55 14.59 -17.90
CA VAL A 97 -6.92 15.21 -19.08
C VAL A 97 -5.97 16.34 -18.68
N LEU A 98 -6.41 17.21 -17.78
CA LEU A 98 -5.60 18.32 -17.27
C LEU A 98 -4.38 17.81 -16.50
N LEU A 99 -4.51 16.75 -15.70
CA LEU A 99 -3.37 16.13 -15.00
C LEU A 99 -2.35 15.54 -15.99
N LYS A 100 -2.81 14.91 -17.07
CA LYS A 100 -1.93 14.43 -18.16
C LYS A 100 -1.23 15.59 -18.87
N ASP A 101 -1.89 16.73 -19.04
CA ASP A 101 -1.29 17.93 -19.63
C ASP A 101 -0.17 18.49 -18.74
N TYR A 102 -0.41 18.63 -17.43
CA TYR A 102 0.62 19.08 -16.50
C TYR A 102 1.81 18.12 -16.41
N LEU A 103 1.57 16.81 -16.44
CA LEU A 103 2.63 15.80 -16.52
C LEU A 103 3.51 16.00 -17.75
N LYS A 104 2.89 16.23 -18.92
CA LYS A 104 3.63 16.49 -20.16
C LYS A 104 4.42 17.78 -20.09
N ARG A 105 3.84 18.85 -19.55
CA ARG A 105 4.50 20.15 -19.35
C ARG A 105 5.75 20.03 -18.47
N LEU A 106 5.63 19.32 -17.33
CA LEU A 106 6.76 19.03 -16.45
C LEU A 106 7.79 18.09 -17.08
N GLY A 107 7.35 17.10 -17.84
CA GLY A 107 8.22 16.19 -18.61
C GLY A 107 9.02 16.90 -19.71
N ASN A 108 8.43 17.95 -20.29
CA ASN A 108 9.06 18.80 -21.31
C ASN A 108 10.00 19.87 -20.73
N GLY A 109 10.20 19.88 -19.40
CA GLY A 109 11.13 20.79 -18.73
C GLY A 109 10.55 22.18 -18.43
N GLU A 110 9.23 22.34 -18.42
CA GLU A 110 8.61 23.57 -17.94
C GLU A 110 8.88 23.77 -16.44
N ASP A 111 9.09 25.02 -16.04
CA ASP A 111 9.40 25.38 -14.66
C ASP A 111 8.27 24.98 -13.70
N LEU A 112 8.64 24.38 -12.57
CA LEU A 112 7.70 23.82 -11.60
C LEU A 112 6.77 24.90 -11.03
N GLU A 113 7.25 26.13 -10.81
CA GLU A 113 6.43 27.21 -10.25
C GLU A 113 5.38 27.73 -11.24
N SER A 114 5.70 27.70 -12.55
CA SER A 114 4.74 28.00 -13.62
C SER A 114 3.59 27.00 -13.64
N VAL A 115 3.92 25.70 -13.67
CA VAL A 115 2.93 24.61 -13.70
C VAL A 115 2.11 24.60 -12.41
N LYS A 116 2.72 24.85 -11.25
CA LYS A 116 2.03 24.98 -9.95
C LYS A 116 0.97 26.09 -9.98
N LYS A 117 1.29 27.26 -10.54
CA LYS A 117 0.35 28.38 -10.59
C LYS A 117 -0.91 28.05 -11.41
N ASP A 118 -0.71 27.44 -12.58
CA ASP A 118 -1.82 27.01 -13.45
C ASP A 118 -2.61 25.86 -12.82
N PHE A 119 -1.92 24.95 -12.13
CA PHE A 119 -2.55 23.87 -11.40
C PHE A 119 -3.48 24.39 -10.30
N VAL A 120 -2.98 25.30 -9.45
CA VAL A 120 -3.77 25.92 -8.38
C VAL A 120 -4.99 26.65 -8.96
N GLN A 121 -4.85 27.35 -10.08
CA GLN A 121 -5.96 28.05 -10.72
C GLN A 121 -7.05 27.10 -11.26
N ASN A 122 -6.68 25.93 -11.74
CA ASN A 122 -7.61 24.98 -12.37
C ASN A 122 -8.14 23.92 -11.40
N PHE A 123 -7.49 23.73 -10.25
CA PHE A 123 -7.82 22.70 -9.25
C PHE A 123 -8.13 23.27 -7.85
N SER A 124 -8.23 24.60 -7.68
CA SER A 124 -8.59 25.23 -6.38
C SER A 124 -9.89 24.69 -5.79
N ASP A 125 -10.82 24.29 -6.65
CA ASP A 125 -12.18 23.87 -6.30
C ASP A 125 -12.37 22.34 -6.45
N VAL A 126 -11.29 21.58 -6.72
CA VAL A 126 -11.33 20.13 -6.96
C VAL A 126 -10.93 19.37 -5.70
N ASP A 127 -11.77 18.41 -5.28
CA ASP A 127 -11.51 17.61 -4.09
C ASP A 127 -10.25 16.74 -4.22
N ALA A 128 -9.48 16.64 -3.13
CA ALA A 128 -8.25 15.85 -3.10
C ALA A 128 -8.48 14.38 -3.50
N SER A 129 -9.64 13.79 -3.19
CA SER A 129 -9.94 12.41 -3.59
C SER A 129 -10.22 12.24 -5.09
N GLU A 130 -10.61 13.30 -5.80
CA GLU A 130 -10.72 13.28 -7.26
C GLU A 130 -9.36 13.31 -7.94
N ILE A 131 -8.44 14.13 -7.41
CA ILE A 131 -7.03 14.17 -7.86
C ILE A 131 -6.41 12.79 -7.64
N MET A 132 -6.65 12.16 -6.48
CA MET A 132 -6.14 10.82 -6.18
C MET A 132 -6.70 9.73 -7.11
N LYS A 133 -8.00 9.79 -7.44
CA LYS A 133 -8.61 8.84 -8.39
C LYS A 133 -7.98 8.98 -9.77
N ALA A 134 -7.74 10.21 -10.22
CA ALA A 134 -7.05 10.45 -11.48
C ALA A 134 -5.59 9.97 -11.46
N GLU A 135 -4.86 10.15 -10.35
CA GLU A 135 -3.52 9.56 -10.16
C GLU A 135 -3.55 8.02 -10.16
N GLN A 136 -4.59 7.39 -9.60
CA GLN A 136 -4.78 5.94 -9.69
C GLN A 136 -4.96 5.46 -11.13
N GLU A 137 -5.79 6.17 -11.89
CA GLU A 137 -6.00 5.87 -13.30
C GLU A 137 -4.70 5.98 -14.08
N LEU A 138 -3.90 7.02 -13.83
CA LEU A 138 -2.60 7.21 -14.46
C LEU A 138 -1.61 6.07 -14.18
N ILE A 139 -1.55 5.59 -12.94
CA ILE A 139 -0.70 4.44 -12.57
C ILE A 139 -1.22 3.16 -13.24
N LYS A 140 -2.54 2.94 -13.24
CA LYS A 140 -3.17 1.78 -13.90
C LYS A 140 -2.97 1.78 -15.41
N GLU A 141 -2.90 2.97 -16.02
CA GLU A 141 -2.62 3.19 -17.44
C GLU A 141 -1.11 3.04 -17.79
N GLY A 142 -0.25 2.82 -16.79
CA GLY A 142 1.18 2.56 -16.97
C GLY A 142 2.09 3.78 -16.92
N THR A 143 1.59 4.92 -16.42
CA THR A 143 2.43 6.11 -16.19
C THR A 143 3.51 5.80 -15.16
N PRO A 144 4.80 6.09 -15.42
CA PRO A 144 5.88 5.86 -14.47
C PRO A 144 5.60 6.53 -13.12
N ILE A 145 5.86 5.81 -12.03
CA ILE A 145 5.57 6.30 -10.69
C ILE A 145 6.34 7.58 -10.38
N THR A 146 7.56 7.71 -10.90
CA THR A 146 8.39 8.93 -10.81
C THR A 146 7.77 10.14 -11.48
N GLU A 147 6.89 9.94 -12.48
CA GLU A 147 6.16 11.03 -13.13
C GLU A 147 4.91 11.38 -12.33
N VAL A 148 4.16 10.38 -11.85
CA VAL A 148 3.00 10.60 -10.97
C VAL A 148 3.43 11.29 -9.67
N GLN A 149 4.61 10.99 -9.13
CA GLN A 149 5.19 11.70 -7.99
C GLN A 149 5.34 13.21 -8.23
N LYS A 150 5.63 13.64 -9.47
CA LYS A 150 5.73 15.08 -9.80
C LYS A 150 4.38 15.77 -9.74
N LEU A 151 3.27 15.07 -10.06
CA LEU A 151 1.92 15.61 -9.80
C LEU A 151 1.70 15.82 -8.31
N CYS A 152 2.30 14.98 -7.46
CA CYS A 152 2.18 15.12 -6.02
C CYS A 152 2.94 16.32 -5.43
N ASP A 153 4.04 16.74 -6.06
CA ASP A 153 4.74 18.00 -5.73
C ASP A 153 3.99 19.25 -6.27
N VAL A 154 3.09 19.07 -7.23
CA VAL A 154 2.29 20.15 -7.83
C VAL A 154 0.98 20.33 -7.08
N HIS A 155 0.31 19.25 -6.68
CA HIS A 155 -0.91 19.33 -5.88
C HIS A 155 -0.64 19.80 -4.44
N SER A 156 0.60 19.71 -3.94
CA SER A 156 0.98 20.28 -2.63
C SER A 156 0.97 21.80 -2.67
N ALA A 157 1.13 22.41 -3.85
CA ALA A 157 1.04 23.85 -4.06
C ALA A 157 -0.37 24.42 -3.82
N LEU A 158 -1.43 23.61 -3.91
CA LEU A 158 -2.77 23.99 -3.41
C LEU A 158 -2.76 24.29 -1.90
N PHE A 159 -1.76 23.78 -1.17
CA PHE A 159 -1.67 23.82 0.28
C PHE A 159 -0.41 24.55 0.79
N HIS A 160 0.42 25.10 -0.09
CA HIS A 160 1.58 25.91 0.28
C HIS A 160 1.18 27.37 0.55
N GLY A 161 1.70 27.95 1.64
CA GLY A 161 1.57 29.39 1.95
C GLY A 161 0.34 29.83 2.75
N LEU A 162 -0.60 28.92 3.03
CA LEU A 162 -1.77 29.20 3.88
C LEU A 162 -1.48 28.90 5.36
N THR A 163 -1.90 29.78 6.27
CA THR A 163 -1.87 29.51 7.71
C THR A 163 -2.74 28.30 8.08
N LYS A 164 -2.52 27.69 9.25
CA LYS A 164 -3.32 26.52 9.69
C LYS A 164 -4.81 26.87 9.76
N GLU A 165 -5.15 28.08 10.19
CA GLU A 165 -6.50 28.62 10.21
C GLU A 165 -7.03 28.91 8.80
N GLU A 166 -6.21 29.40 7.86
CA GLU A 166 -6.64 29.60 6.46
C GLU A 166 -6.80 28.28 5.69
N LYS A 167 -6.03 27.24 6.02
CA LYS A 167 -6.21 25.89 5.47
C LYS A 167 -7.54 25.28 5.94
N ILE A 168 -7.88 25.49 7.21
CA ILE A 168 -9.15 25.04 7.81
C ILE A 168 -10.31 25.88 7.26
N ALA A 169 -10.19 27.21 7.27
CA ALA A 169 -11.22 28.13 6.82
C ALA A 169 -11.45 28.07 5.31
N ASN A 170 -10.41 27.89 4.48
CA ASN A 170 -10.60 27.72 3.03
C ASN A 170 -11.17 26.34 2.70
N ALA A 171 -10.82 25.28 3.44
CA ALA A 171 -11.46 23.98 3.28
C ALA A 171 -12.93 24.02 3.70
N GLU A 172 -13.27 24.63 4.84
CA GLU A 172 -14.64 24.78 5.32
C GLU A 172 -15.47 25.71 4.42
N LYS A 173 -14.88 26.81 3.94
CA LYS A 173 -15.55 27.80 3.08
C LYS A 173 -15.69 27.33 1.64
N ALA A 174 -14.71 26.60 1.09
CA ALA A 174 -14.84 25.93 -0.21
C ALA A 174 -15.91 24.83 -0.14
N VAL A 175 -16.03 24.11 0.98
CA VAL A 175 -17.12 23.16 1.24
C VAL A 175 -18.47 23.89 1.35
N GLU A 176 -18.55 25.01 2.07
CA GLU A 176 -19.79 25.78 2.21
C GLU A 176 -20.24 26.47 0.91
N GLU A 177 -19.31 26.92 0.08
CA GLU A 177 -19.57 27.52 -1.24
C GLU A 177 -19.87 26.47 -2.33
N SER A 178 -19.28 25.27 -2.22
CA SER A 178 -19.63 24.09 -3.05
C SER A 178 -21.08 23.65 -2.81
N LEU A 179 -21.50 23.60 -1.54
CA LEU A 179 -22.87 23.22 -1.14
C LEU A 179 -23.93 24.22 -1.64
N LYS A 180 -23.59 25.52 -1.74
CA LYS A 180 -24.49 26.57 -2.25
C LYS A 180 -24.61 26.57 -3.77
N LYS A 181 -23.63 26.03 -4.51
CA LYS A 181 -23.70 25.90 -5.98
C LYS A 181 -24.39 24.62 -6.46
N GLU A 182 -24.51 23.60 -5.60
CA GLU A 182 -25.18 22.32 -5.90
C GLU A 182 -26.72 22.36 -5.77
N GLU A 183 -27.33 23.46 -5.32
CA GLU A 183 -28.79 23.58 -5.15
C GLU A 183 -29.62 23.49 -6.45
N THR A 184 -28.99 23.35 -7.63
CA THR A 184 -29.71 23.30 -8.92
C THR A 184 -29.65 22.00 -9.70
N SER A 185 -29.08 20.90 -9.16
CA SER A 185 -29.24 19.59 -9.81
C SER A 185 -29.27 18.42 -8.83
N GLU A 186 -30.42 17.74 -8.81
CA GLU A 186 -30.72 16.53 -8.06
C GLU A 186 -29.64 15.44 -8.19
N MET A 187 -29.01 15.02 -7.07
CA MET A 187 -29.00 13.65 -6.52
C MET A 187 -28.02 13.50 -5.34
N THR A 188 -28.56 13.15 -4.17
CA THR A 188 -28.06 13.25 -2.79
C THR A 188 -27.08 12.16 -2.29
N THR A 189 -26.16 11.64 -3.11
CA THR A 189 -25.35 10.45 -2.69
C THR A 189 -23.86 10.67 -2.42
N THR A 190 -23.25 11.72 -2.97
CA THR A 190 -21.78 11.90 -2.91
C THR A 190 -21.34 12.72 -1.69
N THR A 191 -22.14 13.71 -1.29
CA THR A 191 -21.89 14.60 -0.15
C THR A 191 -21.93 13.82 1.18
N ASP A 192 -22.88 12.88 1.31
CA ASP A 192 -23.05 12.04 2.50
C ASP A 192 -21.84 11.13 2.76
N ALA A 193 -21.23 10.57 1.71
CA ALA A 193 -20.08 9.67 1.85
C ALA A 193 -18.81 10.40 2.30
N TYR A 194 -18.60 11.64 1.84
CA TYR A 194 -17.48 12.48 2.25
C TYR A 194 -17.67 13.03 3.67
N VAL A 195 -18.85 13.53 4.01
CA VAL A 195 -19.11 14.00 5.38
C VAL A 195 -18.92 12.85 6.36
N ARG A 196 -19.49 11.69 6.05
CA ARG A 196 -19.38 10.47 6.86
C ARG A 196 -17.94 10.00 7.07
N LYS A 197 -17.06 10.09 6.07
CA LYS A 197 -15.65 9.64 6.21
C LYS A 197 -14.87 10.50 7.20
N HIS A 198 -15.08 11.82 7.16
CA HIS A 198 -14.42 12.74 8.07
C HIS A 198 -15.00 12.65 9.49
N GLU A 199 -16.31 12.42 9.64
CA GLU A 199 -16.94 12.18 10.93
C GLU A 199 -16.46 10.87 11.58
N LEU A 200 -16.42 9.77 10.82
CA LEU A 200 -15.86 8.49 11.28
C LEU A 200 -14.42 8.65 11.73
N ALA A 201 -13.59 9.30 10.91
CA ALA A 201 -12.21 9.54 11.25
C ALA A 201 -12.08 10.39 12.51
N LYS A 202 -12.88 11.44 12.64
CA LYS A 202 -12.90 12.29 13.84
C LYS A 202 -13.24 11.48 15.09
N ALA A 203 -14.29 10.66 15.03
CA ALA A 203 -14.69 9.80 16.16
C ALA A 203 -13.57 8.84 16.57
N LEU A 204 -12.90 8.19 15.61
CA LEU A 204 -11.80 7.26 15.89
C LEU A 204 -10.53 7.97 16.40
N ARG A 205 -10.28 9.21 15.98
CA ARG A 205 -9.17 10.04 16.50
C ARG A 205 -9.41 10.54 17.91
N GLU A 206 -10.65 10.65 18.34
CA GLU A 206 -11.02 11.05 19.71
C GLU A 206 -11.15 9.83 20.65
N THR A 207 -11.20 8.62 20.09
CA THR A 207 -11.29 7.37 20.85
C THR A 207 -9.93 7.01 21.44
N LYS A 208 -9.70 7.34 22.71
CA LYS A 208 -8.49 6.94 23.44
C LYS A 208 -8.25 5.43 23.35
N GLY A 209 -7.02 5.03 23.06
CA GLY A 209 -6.65 3.63 22.84
C GLY A 209 -6.70 3.24 21.35
N HIS A 210 -7.55 3.85 20.54
CA HIS A 210 -7.65 3.48 19.13
C HIS A 210 -6.34 3.80 18.37
N PRO A 211 -5.88 3.00 17.39
CA PRO A 211 -4.66 3.30 16.65
C PRO A 211 -4.65 4.72 16.03
N LEU A 212 -5.75 5.17 15.42
CA LEU A 212 -5.88 6.53 14.88
C LEU A 212 -5.73 7.65 15.93
N TYR A 213 -6.07 7.41 17.19
CA TYR A 213 -5.80 8.36 18.28
C TYR A 213 -4.28 8.57 18.41
N SER A 214 -3.51 7.48 18.53
CA SER A 214 -2.04 7.57 18.66
C SER A 214 -1.35 8.17 17.45
N PHE A 215 -1.77 7.85 16.23
CA PHE A 215 -1.24 8.45 15.00
C PHE A 215 -1.55 9.96 14.94
N THR A 216 -2.72 10.38 15.41
CA THR A 216 -3.11 11.81 15.42
C THR A 216 -2.36 12.60 16.48
N GLU A 217 -2.25 12.07 17.70
CA GLU A 217 -1.46 12.68 18.77
C GLU A 217 0.03 12.83 18.38
N ALA A 218 0.58 11.83 17.69
CA ALA A 218 1.93 11.91 17.14
C ALA A 218 2.06 13.04 16.10
N ASN A 219 1.12 13.12 15.15
CA ASN A 219 1.08 14.19 14.15
C ASN A 219 0.99 15.59 14.76
N GLU A 220 0.18 15.78 15.80
CA GLU A 220 0.09 17.07 16.48
C GLU A 220 1.41 17.46 17.18
N LYS A 221 2.13 16.49 17.76
CA LYS A 221 3.45 16.73 18.35
C LYS A 221 4.48 17.04 17.27
N PHE A 222 4.49 16.32 16.16
CA PHE A 222 5.38 16.61 15.03
C PHE A 222 5.14 18.01 14.48
N SER A 223 3.89 18.43 14.27
CA SER A 223 3.60 19.79 13.80
C SER A 223 4.09 20.88 14.76
N LYS A 224 3.97 20.66 16.08
CA LYS A 224 4.49 21.60 17.10
C LYS A 224 6.02 21.65 17.05
N GLU A 225 6.68 20.50 16.98
CA GLU A 225 8.14 20.43 16.91
C GLU A 225 8.70 21.04 15.62
N ILE A 226 8.03 20.85 14.47
CA ILE A 226 8.37 21.53 13.21
C ILE A 226 8.32 23.05 13.38
N ALA A 227 7.26 23.58 14.00
CA ALA A 227 7.12 25.02 14.25
C ALA A 227 8.22 25.53 15.20
N ASP A 228 8.52 24.78 16.26
CA ASP A 228 9.58 25.12 17.21
C ASP A 228 10.97 25.12 16.55
N ILE A 229 11.26 24.15 15.69
CA ILE A 229 12.53 24.08 14.95
C ILE A 229 12.63 25.27 13.98
N ARG A 230 11.58 25.57 13.22
CA ARG A 230 11.55 26.72 12.31
C ARG A 230 11.79 28.04 13.06
N GLY A 231 11.12 28.25 14.19
CA GLY A 231 11.30 29.44 15.01
C GLY A 231 12.68 29.55 15.66
N ALA A 232 13.33 28.43 15.98
CA ALA A 232 14.71 28.40 16.47
C ALA A 232 15.73 28.72 15.36
N LEU A 233 15.53 28.19 14.14
CA LEU A 233 16.34 28.51 12.97
C LEU A 233 16.30 30.00 12.62
N GLU A 234 15.12 30.63 12.66
CA GLU A 234 14.97 32.07 12.41
C GLU A 234 15.74 32.95 13.41
N LYS A 235 15.94 32.45 14.63
CA LYS A 235 16.70 33.11 15.69
C LYS A 235 18.20 32.79 15.63
N GLY A 236 18.63 31.92 14.71
CA GLY A 236 20.00 31.43 14.63
C GLY A 236 20.41 30.51 15.79
N GLU A 237 19.44 29.85 16.42
CA GLU A 237 19.69 28.87 17.48
C GLU A 237 20.14 27.53 16.91
N ASP A 238 20.94 26.77 17.66
CA ASP A 238 21.30 25.40 17.31
C ASP A 238 20.08 24.48 17.48
N VAL A 239 19.67 23.85 16.38
CA VAL A 239 18.54 22.92 16.34
C VAL A 239 18.94 21.46 16.25
N SER A 240 20.23 21.12 16.29
CA SER A 240 20.74 19.76 16.09
C SER A 240 20.06 18.74 17.00
N LYS A 241 19.94 19.07 18.29
CA LYS A 241 19.25 18.20 19.24
C LYS A 241 17.76 18.04 18.92
N LYS A 242 17.09 19.12 18.51
CA LYS A 242 15.68 19.09 18.11
C LYS A 242 15.49 18.23 16.85
N ILE A 243 16.42 18.27 15.90
CA ILE A 243 16.41 17.38 14.73
C ILE A 243 16.57 15.92 15.17
N SER A 244 17.52 15.63 16.05
CA SER A 244 17.70 14.28 16.60
C SER A 244 16.43 13.78 17.31
N ASP A 245 15.75 14.61 18.08
CA ASP A 245 14.50 14.26 18.77
C ASP A 245 13.34 14.07 17.77
N PHE A 246 13.26 14.91 16.73
CA PHE A 246 12.27 14.84 15.65
C PHE A 246 12.38 13.56 14.80
N ARG A 247 13.56 12.90 14.76
CA ARG A 247 13.74 11.61 14.06
C ARG A 247 12.84 10.49 14.55
N GLN A 248 12.14 10.66 15.68
CA GLN A 248 11.04 9.77 16.08
C GLN A 248 9.94 9.64 15.01
N ILE A 249 9.82 10.59 14.07
CA ILE A 249 8.93 10.50 12.91
C ILE A 249 9.20 9.27 12.04
N ALA A 250 10.45 8.77 12.03
CA ALA A 250 10.80 7.53 11.35
C ALA A 250 10.06 6.31 11.91
N ILE A 251 9.77 6.29 13.23
CA ILE A 251 9.03 5.21 13.88
C ILE A 251 7.54 5.30 13.49
N HIS A 252 7.00 6.52 13.42
CA HIS A 252 5.63 6.77 12.94
C HIS A 252 5.44 6.31 11.50
N TYR A 253 6.39 6.65 10.62
CA TYR A 253 6.39 6.21 9.22
C TYR A 253 6.58 4.70 9.08
N ALA A 254 7.41 4.06 9.91
CA ALA A 254 7.51 2.60 9.92
C ALA A 254 6.18 1.95 10.32
N LYS A 255 5.54 2.41 11.40
CA LYS A 255 4.20 1.92 11.80
C LYS A 255 3.17 2.08 10.69
N LYS A 256 3.07 3.27 10.10
CA LYS A 256 2.14 3.56 9.00
C LYS A 256 2.45 2.70 7.75
N GLY A 257 3.73 2.60 7.40
CA GLY A 257 4.23 1.83 6.26
C GLY A 257 3.97 0.34 6.39
N ASP A 258 4.20 -0.24 7.56
CA ASP A 258 4.09 -1.68 7.75
C ASP A 258 2.65 -2.13 8.08
N LEU A 259 1.84 -1.26 8.72
CA LEU A 259 0.51 -1.63 9.23
C LEU A 259 -0.65 -1.11 8.36
N ILE A 260 -0.53 0.08 7.75
CA ILE A 260 -1.65 0.73 7.06
C ILE A 260 -1.57 0.51 5.54
N TYR A 261 -0.42 0.80 4.94
CA TYR A 261 -0.27 0.75 3.48
C TYR A 261 -0.51 -0.63 2.85
N PRO A 262 0.00 -1.74 3.42
CA PRO A 262 -0.23 -3.07 2.86
C PRO A 262 -1.71 -3.45 2.95
N LEU A 263 -2.38 -3.06 4.04
CA LEU A 263 -3.80 -3.35 4.24
C LEU A 263 -4.66 -2.61 3.21
N LEU A 264 -4.42 -1.31 2.99
CA LEU A 264 -5.11 -0.52 1.95
C LEU A 264 -4.91 -1.11 0.54
N LYS A 265 -3.68 -1.53 0.22
CA LYS A 265 -3.35 -2.10 -1.09
C LYS A 265 -4.06 -3.44 -1.31
N VAL A 266 -3.92 -4.37 -0.36
CA VAL A 266 -4.31 -5.77 -0.56
C VAL A 266 -5.81 -5.99 -0.38
N ARG A 267 -6.43 -5.37 0.63
CA ARG A 267 -7.85 -5.61 0.93
C ARG A 267 -8.81 -4.66 0.24
N TYR A 268 -8.37 -3.43 0.01
CA TYR A 268 -9.23 -2.37 -0.51
C TYR A 268 -8.88 -1.94 -1.94
N GLU A 269 -7.81 -2.50 -2.51
CA GLU A 269 -7.30 -2.13 -3.84
C GLU A 269 -6.96 -0.63 -3.99
N ILE A 270 -6.67 0.04 -2.86
CA ILE A 270 -6.29 1.46 -2.78
C ILE A 270 -4.75 1.52 -2.72
N SER A 271 -4.10 1.58 -3.88
CA SER A 271 -2.67 1.31 -3.99
C SER A 271 -1.77 2.51 -4.29
N GLY A 272 -2.20 3.53 -5.03
CA GLY A 272 -1.26 4.60 -5.40
C GLY A 272 -1.04 5.69 -4.35
N PRO A 273 -2.01 6.15 -3.52
CA PRO A 273 -1.68 7.05 -2.41
C PRO A 273 -0.69 6.42 -1.44
N SER A 274 -0.89 5.14 -1.11
CA SER A 274 -0.02 4.40 -0.20
C SER A 274 1.39 4.22 -0.77
N TYR A 275 1.53 3.92 -2.07
CA TYR A 275 2.86 3.78 -2.71
C TYR A 275 3.63 5.10 -2.76
N VAL A 276 2.96 6.18 -3.16
CA VAL A 276 3.60 7.51 -3.25
C VAL A 276 3.96 8.02 -1.87
N MET A 277 3.05 7.94 -0.90
CA MET A 277 3.33 8.39 0.45
C MET A 277 4.45 7.58 1.10
N TRP A 278 4.50 6.26 0.90
CA TRP A 278 5.60 5.43 1.43
C TRP A 278 6.96 5.84 0.86
N SER A 279 7.01 6.19 -0.43
CA SER A 279 8.26 6.68 -1.04
C SER A 279 8.70 8.00 -0.42
N VAL A 280 7.77 8.94 -0.20
CA VAL A 280 8.05 10.22 0.43
C VAL A 280 8.46 10.07 1.90
N ASP A 281 7.84 9.14 2.64
CA ASP A 281 8.22 8.82 4.02
C ASP A 281 9.67 8.32 4.11
N ASP A 282 10.05 7.45 3.17
CA ASP A 282 11.41 6.95 3.04
C ASP A 282 12.40 8.08 2.75
N GLU A 283 12.07 8.99 1.81
CA GLU A 283 12.89 10.17 1.50
C GLU A 283 13.08 11.08 2.72
N ILE A 284 12.00 11.40 3.44
CA ILE A 284 12.05 12.24 4.64
C ILE A 284 12.92 11.58 5.72
N ARG A 285 12.73 10.27 5.96
CA ARG A 285 13.53 9.52 6.95
C ARG A 285 15.01 9.54 6.59
N ASP A 286 15.33 9.22 5.34
CA ASP A 286 16.70 9.07 4.88
C ASP A 286 17.43 10.44 4.89
N GLU A 287 16.73 11.52 4.53
CA GLU A 287 17.25 12.90 4.60
C GLU A 287 17.44 13.39 6.04
N LEU A 288 16.48 13.16 6.93
CA LEU A 288 16.64 13.48 8.36
C LEU A 288 17.83 12.74 8.99
N ALA A 289 18.05 11.48 8.60
CA ALA A 289 19.19 10.70 9.07
C ALA A 289 20.53 11.21 8.50
N ALA A 290 20.54 11.81 7.32
CA ALA A 290 21.72 12.45 6.75
C ALA A 290 22.03 13.78 7.45
N ILE A 291 21.02 14.64 7.62
CA ILE A 291 21.12 15.94 8.30
C ILE A 291 21.63 15.78 9.74
N ASP A 292 21.10 14.79 10.48
CA ASP A 292 21.46 14.54 11.88
C ASP A 292 22.90 14.07 12.09
N LYS A 293 23.52 13.46 11.06
CA LYS A 293 24.92 13.05 11.10
C LYS A 293 25.89 14.17 10.75
N GLU A 294 25.40 15.25 10.16
CA GLU A 294 26.25 16.32 9.64
C GLU A 294 26.67 17.26 10.77
N CYS A 295 27.97 17.51 10.88
CA CYS A 295 28.54 18.37 11.92
C CYS A 295 28.70 19.84 11.49
N ASN A 296 28.55 20.12 10.20
CA ASN A 296 28.66 21.48 9.65
C ASN A 296 27.24 22.03 9.42
N HIS A 297 26.87 23.07 10.15
CA HIS A 297 25.54 23.68 10.10
C HIS A 297 25.60 25.03 9.39
N ASP A 298 26.01 24.99 8.13
CA ASP A 298 26.06 26.18 7.28
C ASP A 298 24.70 26.51 6.65
N GLU A 299 24.66 27.52 5.79
CA GLU A 299 23.43 27.94 5.11
C GLU A 299 22.81 26.83 4.24
N GLU A 300 23.62 25.92 3.70
CA GLU A 300 23.12 24.80 2.89
C GLU A 300 22.43 23.75 3.78
N TRP A 301 23.03 23.43 4.92
CA TRP A 301 22.40 22.59 5.93
C TRP A 301 21.06 23.17 6.41
N ILE A 302 21.00 24.47 6.69
CA ILE A 302 19.75 25.14 7.11
C ILE A 302 18.67 25.03 6.02
N LYS A 303 19.03 25.22 4.75
CA LYS A 303 18.09 25.05 3.62
C LYS A 303 17.55 23.63 3.53
N ARG A 304 18.41 22.62 3.70
CA ARG A 304 18.01 21.20 3.70
C ARG A 304 17.07 20.89 4.86
N VAL A 305 17.36 21.41 6.07
CA VAL A 305 16.47 21.30 7.22
C VAL A 305 15.09 21.90 6.93
N GLN A 306 15.04 23.13 6.40
CA GLN A 306 13.77 23.77 6.06
C GLN A 306 12.98 22.99 5.00
N ALA A 307 13.67 22.43 4.00
CA ALA A 307 13.04 21.63 2.95
C ALA A 307 12.44 20.33 3.51
N VAL A 308 13.20 19.58 4.33
CA VAL A 308 12.71 18.31 4.89
C VAL A 308 11.56 18.52 5.89
N LEU A 309 11.62 19.58 6.71
CA LEU A 309 10.52 19.94 7.62
C LEU A 309 9.25 20.32 6.86
N THR A 310 9.40 20.96 5.69
CA THR A 310 8.27 21.30 4.82
C THR A 310 7.61 20.06 4.25
N ARG A 311 8.41 19.11 3.75
CA ARG A 311 7.88 17.82 3.29
C ARG A 311 7.22 17.02 4.41
N ALA A 312 7.78 17.03 5.63
CA ALA A 312 7.16 16.38 6.79
C ALA A 312 5.81 17.01 7.18
N ASP A 313 5.70 18.34 7.15
CA ASP A 313 4.45 19.07 7.43
C ASP A 313 3.36 18.77 6.39
N GLU A 314 3.72 18.69 5.12
CA GLU A 314 2.82 18.24 4.05
C GLU A 314 2.35 16.79 4.25
N MET A 315 3.24 15.89 4.69
CA MET A 315 2.88 14.51 4.98
C MET A 315 1.89 14.42 6.14
N ILE A 316 2.07 15.20 7.22
CA ILE A 316 1.13 15.28 8.34
C ILE A 316 -0.26 15.73 7.86
N TYR A 317 -0.31 16.72 6.98
CA TYR A 317 -1.57 17.17 6.38
C TYR A 317 -2.24 16.06 5.56
N LYS A 318 -1.49 15.38 4.68
CA LYS A 318 -1.99 14.27 3.85
C LYS A 318 -2.50 13.12 4.72
N GLU A 319 -1.78 12.77 5.78
CA GLU A 319 -2.23 11.75 6.73
C GLU A 319 -3.57 12.12 7.37
N THR A 320 -3.65 13.35 7.89
CA THR A 320 -4.80 13.83 8.66
C THR A 320 -6.05 14.01 7.81
N ASN A 321 -5.91 14.48 6.58
CA ASN A 321 -7.06 14.86 5.74
C ASN A 321 -7.40 13.83 4.66
N ILE A 322 -6.48 12.93 4.34
CA ILE A 322 -6.65 11.98 3.24
C ILE A 322 -6.54 10.55 3.74
N LEU A 323 -5.40 10.17 4.34
CA LEU A 323 -5.14 8.78 4.70
C LEU A 323 -6.07 8.28 5.80
N PHE A 324 -6.15 9.01 6.93
CA PHE A 324 -6.95 8.57 8.08
C PHE A 324 -8.44 8.49 7.77
N PRO A 325 -9.06 9.43 7.02
CA PRO A 325 -10.44 9.26 6.59
C PRO A 325 -10.67 8.07 5.66
N ILE A 326 -9.73 7.76 4.78
CA ILE A 326 -9.81 6.55 3.95
C ILE A 326 -9.74 5.30 4.84
N CYS A 327 -8.81 5.24 5.79
CA CYS A 327 -8.70 4.10 6.72
C CYS A 327 -9.97 3.95 7.55
N ALA A 328 -10.50 5.04 8.11
CA ALA A 328 -11.69 5.01 8.96
C ALA A 328 -12.96 4.53 8.22
N MET A 329 -13.07 4.80 6.91
CA MET A 329 -14.19 4.32 6.10
C MET A 329 -14.06 2.84 5.74
N ASN A 330 -12.83 2.37 5.50
CA ASN A 330 -12.59 1.07 4.89
C ASN A 330 -12.35 -0.03 5.94
N PHE A 331 -11.52 0.26 6.96
CA PHE A 331 -11.03 -0.76 7.89
C PHE A 331 -12.13 -1.26 8.83
N THR A 332 -12.15 -2.58 9.05
CA THR A 332 -13.06 -3.20 10.01
C THR A 332 -12.53 -3.09 11.45
N ALA A 333 -13.39 -3.35 12.44
CA ALA A 333 -12.98 -3.34 13.84
C ALA A 333 -11.88 -4.37 14.13
N GLU A 334 -11.97 -5.57 13.54
CA GLU A 334 -10.98 -6.63 13.68
C GLU A 334 -9.62 -6.22 13.14
N GLU A 335 -9.57 -5.54 11.99
CA GLU A 335 -8.32 -5.02 11.43
C GLU A 335 -7.72 -3.93 12.31
N TRP A 336 -8.54 -3.08 12.93
CA TRP A 336 -8.06 -2.12 13.92
C TRP A 336 -7.49 -2.81 15.17
N TYR A 337 -8.05 -3.95 15.59
CA TYR A 337 -7.48 -4.76 16.67
C TYR A 337 -6.15 -5.39 16.28
N GLU A 338 -6.00 -5.86 15.04
CA GLU A 338 -4.74 -6.38 14.52
C GLU A 338 -3.68 -5.27 14.39
N ILE A 339 -4.05 -4.08 13.88
CA ILE A 339 -3.17 -2.91 13.85
C ILE A 339 -2.73 -2.54 15.27
N TYR A 340 -3.64 -2.58 16.24
CA TYR A 340 -3.33 -2.33 17.65
C TYR A 340 -2.35 -3.37 18.22
N GLU A 341 -2.58 -4.66 17.97
CA GLU A 341 -1.72 -5.75 18.41
C GLU A 341 -0.31 -5.59 17.84
N ASP A 342 -0.19 -5.45 16.53
CA ASP A 342 1.08 -5.35 15.82
C ASP A 342 1.83 -4.05 16.13
N ALA A 343 1.13 -2.95 16.43
CA ALA A 343 1.76 -1.68 16.79
C ALA A 343 2.60 -1.75 18.08
N LYS A 344 2.34 -2.74 18.96
CA LYS A 344 3.10 -2.97 20.20
C LYS A 344 4.55 -3.38 19.95
N ASP A 345 4.84 -3.95 18.78
CA ASP A 345 6.21 -4.35 18.42
C ASP A 345 7.12 -3.17 18.07
N TYR A 346 6.57 -1.97 17.94
CA TYR A 346 7.29 -0.76 17.57
C TYR A 346 7.52 0.14 18.78
N ALA A 347 8.61 0.90 18.76
CA ALA A 347 8.88 1.88 19.80
C ALA A 347 7.75 2.92 19.94
N LEU A 348 7.58 3.46 21.14
CA LEU A 348 6.62 4.53 21.40
C LEU A 348 7.13 5.85 20.83
N VAL A 349 6.29 6.54 20.07
CA VAL A 349 6.57 7.87 19.53
C VAL A 349 6.25 8.88 20.64
N TYR A 350 7.24 9.66 21.09
CA TYR A 350 7.14 10.58 22.24
C TYR A 350 6.58 9.94 23.52
N GLY A 351 6.82 8.65 23.73
CA GLY A 351 6.29 7.92 24.88
C GLY A 351 4.76 7.85 24.94
N ILE A 352 4.07 8.08 23.82
CA ILE A 352 2.61 7.95 23.74
C ILE A 352 2.28 6.47 23.85
N ASP A 353 1.88 6.05 25.06
CA ASP A 353 1.30 4.73 25.30
C ASP A 353 -0.18 4.77 24.93
N ASN A 354 -0.64 3.75 24.20
CA ASN A 354 -1.96 3.71 23.63
C ASN A 354 -2.59 2.35 23.91
N ARG A 355 -3.24 2.23 25.07
CA ARG A 355 -3.89 0.99 25.50
C ARG A 355 -5.39 1.02 25.17
N TRP A 356 -5.88 -0.02 24.52
CA TRP A 356 -7.27 -0.17 24.09
C TRP A 356 -7.89 -1.44 24.65
N GLU A 357 -8.72 -1.30 25.68
CA GLU A 357 -9.29 -2.45 26.41
C GLU A 357 -10.12 -3.40 25.53
N GLU A 358 -10.77 -2.88 24.49
CA GLU A 358 -11.53 -3.69 23.54
C GLU A 358 -10.61 -4.60 22.71
N ALA A 359 -9.52 -4.03 22.20
CA ALA A 359 -8.51 -4.78 21.45
C ALA A 359 -7.74 -5.77 22.35
N GLU A 360 -7.45 -5.43 23.61
CA GLU A 360 -6.82 -6.37 24.55
C GLU A 360 -7.68 -7.64 24.76
N LYS A 361 -9.01 -7.47 24.90
CA LYS A 361 -9.93 -8.60 25.01
C LYS A 361 -9.92 -9.44 23.74
N TYR A 362 -9.98 -8.80 22.56
CA TYR A 362 -9.93 -9.49 21.28
C TYR A 362 -8.66 -10.33 21.12
N VAL A 363 -7.50 -9.76 21.45
CA VAL A 363 -6.20 -10.45 21.38
C VAL A 363 -6.15 -11.63 22.34
N GLN A 364 -6.64 -11.48 23.58
CA GLN A 364 -6.68 -12.59 24.53
C GLN A 364 -7.60 -13.73 24.06
N ASP A 365 -8.77 -13.40 23.52
CA ASP A 365 -9.71 -14.40 22.99
C ASP A 365 -9.13 -15.13 21.77
N LYS A 366 -8.40 -14.41 20.90
CA LYS A 366 -7.68 -14.98 19.75
C LYS A 366 -6.63 -16.00 20.22
N LYS A 367 -5.83 -15.67 21.24
CA LYS A 367 -4.85 -16.58 21.85
C LYS A 367 -5.51 -17.83 22.42
N ASN A 368 -6.58 -17.68 23.19
CA ASN A 368 -7.32 -18.80 23.78
C ASN A 368 -7.88 -19.76 22.71
N ARG A 369 -8.37 -19.23 21.57
CA ARG A 369 -8.84 -20.03 20.43
C ARG A 369 -7.70 -20.78 19.74
N HIS A 370 -6.53 -20.14 19.60
CA HIS A 370 -5.36 -20.73 18.98
C HIS A 370 -4.81 -21.90 19.80
N GLU A 371 -4.66 -21.72 21.12
CA GLU A 371 -4.23 -22.77 22.05
C GLU A 371 -5.16 -23.99 22.01
N ALA A 372 -6.48 -23.78 21.88
CA ALA A 372 -7.45 -24.85 21.74
C ALA A 372 -7.33 -25.62 20.40
N ALA A 373 -6.96 -24.95 19.30
CA ALA A 373 -6.85 -25.54 17.97
C ALA A 373 -5.58 -26.40 17.78
N ILE A 374 -4.50 -26.09 18.51
CA ILE A 374 -3.23 -26.84 18.43
C ILE A 374 -3.35 -28.25 19.05
N TYR A 375 -4.37 -28.52 19.86
CA TYR A 375 -4.48 -29.74 20.66
C TYR A 375 -4.86 -31.02 19.87
N GLU A 376 -5.03 -30.96 18.55
CA GLU A 376 -5.65 -32.06 17.77
C GLU A 376 -4.73 -32.86 16.82
N GLY A 377 -3.40 -32.67 16.81
CA GLY A 377 -2.57 -33.38 15.80
C GLY A 377 -1.13 -33.71 16.18
N GLU A 378 -0.71 -34.93 15.82
CA GLU A 378 0.69 -35.37 15.79
C GLU A 378 1.25 -35.26 14.36
N ILE A 379 2.37 -34.55 14.22
CA ILE A 379 3.09 -34.37 12.95
C ILE A 379 4.15 -35.46 12.84
N VAL A 380 4.04 -36.34 11.83
CA VAL A 380 4.99 -37.43 11.59
C VAL A 380 5.88 -37.08 10.39
N MET A 381 7.18 -37.04 10.61
CA MET A 381 8.22 -36.71 9.63
C MET A 381 9.22 -37.87 9.48
N GLY A 382 10.06 -37.82 8.44
CA GLY A 382 11.04 -38.88 8.20
C GLY A 382 12.07 -39.08 9.34
N GLY A 383 12.29 -38.05 10.16
CA GLY A 383 13.22 -38.08 11.30
C GLY A 383 12.58 -38.29 12.67
N GLY A 384 11.26 -38.50 12.76
CA GLY A 384 10.54 -38.62 14.03
C GLY A 384 9.14 -38.01 13.98
N HIS A 385 8.53 -37.79 15.15
CA HIS A 385 7.21 -37.18 15.27
C HIS A 385 7.19 -36.19 16.45
N MET A 386 6.31 -35.19 16.37
CA MET A 386 6.08 -34.19 17.42
C MET A 386 4.68 -33.61 17.28
N SER A 387 4.10 -33.06 18.34
CA SER A 387 2.86 -32.31 18.23
C SER A 387 3.09 -30.95 17.54
N ALA A 388 2.03 -30.34 17.02
CA ALA A 388 2.10 -28.97 16.50
C ALA A 388 2.63 -27.98 17.55
N ALA A 389 2.21 -28.11 18.82
CA ALA A 389 2.72 -27.31 19.93
C ALA A 389 4.23 -27.46 20.14
N GLN A 390 4.76 -28.68 20.03
CA GLN A 390 6.19 -28.94 20.17
C GLN A 390 6.99 -28.34 19.02
N LEU A 391 6.48 -28.42 17.78
CA LEU A 391 7.10 -27.81 16.61
C LEU A 391 7.17 -26.29 16.74
N GLU A 392 6.06 -25.67 17.12
CA GLU A 392 5.99 -24.22 17.35
C GLU A 392 6.95 -23.77 18.46
N ALA A 393 6.91 -24.43 19.63
CA ALA A 393 7.81 -24.12 20.73
C ALA A 393 9.28 -24.27 20.33
N MET A 394 9.62 -25.30 19.54
CA MET A 394 10.97 -25.47 19.00
C MET A 394 11.37 -24.30 18.10
N LEU A 395 10.54 -23.90 17.14
CA LEU A 395 10.81 -22.79 16.22
C LEU A 395 10.94 -21.43 16.95
N ASN A 396 10.17 -21.23 18.02
CA ASN A 396 10.22 -20.02 18.86
C ASN A 396 11.44 -20.02 19.82
N THR A 397 12.04 -21.17 20.09
CA THR A 397 13.23 -21.29 20.96
C THR A 397 14.54 -21.02 20.23
N LEU A 398 14.58 -21.21 18.91
CA LEU A 398 15.79 -20.97 18.11
C LEU A 398 16.15 -19.47 18.14
N PRO A 399 17.45 -19.11 18.33
CA PRO A 399 17.89 -17.72 18.41
C PRO A 399 18.00 -17.07 17.02
N ILE A 400 16.97 -17.24 16.19
CA ILE A 400 16.85 -16.73 14.82
C ILE A 400 15.41 -16.31 14.56
N GLU A 401 15.23 -15.29 13.72
CA GLU A 401 13.91 -14.94 13.20
C GLU A 401 13.65 -15.80 11.96
N ILE A 402 12.50 -16.45 11.90
CA ILE A 402 12.10 -17.34 10.81
C ILE A 402 10.84 -16.76 10.17
N THR A 403 10.87 -16.63 8.85
CA THR A 403 9.73 -16.29 8.01
C THR A 403 9.59 -17.35 6.92
N PHE A 404 8.39 -17.91 6.73
CA PHE A 404 8.10 -18.85 5.65
C PHE A 404 7.08 -18.26 4.66
N ILE A 405 7.44 -18.31 3.39
CA ILE A 405 6.66 -17.86 2.24
C ILE A 405 6.37 -19.10 1.39
N ASP A 406 5.12 -19.36 1.04
CA ASP A 406 4.76 -20.55 0.25
C ASP A 406 5.09 -20.44 -1.25
N ASP A 407 4.79 -21.49 -1.99
CA ASP A 407 4.98 -21.59 -3.45
C ASP A 407 4.18 -20.56 -4.26
N ASN A 408 3.12 -20.01 -3.67
CA ASN A 408 2.28 -18.95 -4.22
C ASN A 408 2.72 -17.54 -3.80
N ASN A 409 3.91 -17.40 -3.19
CA ASN A 409 4.47 -16.15 -2.68
C ASN A 409 3.69 -15.55 -1.50
N ILE A 410 2.94 -16.35 -0.76
CA ILE A 410 2.14 -15.90 0.38
C ILE A 410 2.92 -16.11 1.68
N ASN A 411 2.98 -15.09 2.54
CA ASN A 411 3.53 -15.22 3.89
C ASN A 411 2.63 -16.16 4.70
N ARG A 412 3.17 -17.28 5.19
CA ARG A 412 2.39 -18.28 5.95
C ARG A 412 2.75 -18.35 7.41
N PHE A 413 3.98 -18.03 7.77
CA PHE A 413 4.45 -18.21 9.13
C PHE A 413 5.57 -17.25 9.47
N PHE A 414 5.50 -16.71 10.69
CA PHE A 414 6.60 -16.07 11.39
C PHE A 414 6.73 -16.75 12.75
N ASN A 415 7.95 -17.09 13.18
CA ASN A 415 8.12 -17.55 14.57
C ASN A 415 7.87 -16.39 15.56
N GLU A 416 7.45 -16.68 16.77
CA GLU A 416 7.18 -15.66 17.79
C GLU A 416 8.49 -15.12 18.41
N GLY A 417 8.36 -14.02 19.16
CA GLY A 417 9.46 -13.42 19.93
C GLY A 417 9.94 -12.08 19.38
N ALA A 418 10.95 -11.50 20.05
CA ALA A 418 11.47 -10.19 19.69
C ALA A 418 12.16 -10.22 18.33
N LYS A 419 11.72 -9.35 17.40
CA LYS A 419 12.29 -9.24 16.06
C LYS A 419 12.93 -7.88 15.80
N VAL A 420 14.10 -7.93 15.15
CA VAL A 420 14.84 -6.81 14.58
C VAL A 420 14.21 -6.35 13.27
N PHE A 421 13.68 -7.27 12.46
CA PHE A 421 12.83 -6.94 11.33
C PHE A 421 11.38 -7.19 11.71
N LYS A 422 10.58 -6.12 11.74
CA LYS A 422 9.19 -6.23 12.17
C LYS A 422 8.42 -7.10 11.18
N ARG A 423 7.55 -7.94 11.72
CA ARG A 423 6.71 -8.89 10.98
C ARG A 423 5.30 -8.78 11.55
N PRO A 424 4.54 -7.75 11.13
CA PRO A 424 3.16 -7.59 11.58
C PRO A 424 2.38 -8.90 11.34
N GLY A 425 1.65 -9.37 12.34
CA GLY A 425 0.79 -10.55 12.21
C GLY A 425 -0.23 -10.40 11.08
N MET A 426 -0.67 -9.17 10.81
CA MET A 426 -1.55 -8.87 9.67
C MET A 426 -0.91 -9.20 8.30
N ALA A 427 0.41 -9.34 8.21
CA ALA A 427 1.10 -9.70 6.97
C ALA A 427 0.96 -11.20 6.62
N ILE A 428 0.49 -12.03 7.57
CA ILE A 428 0.15 -13.42 7.32
C ILE A 428 -0.98 -13.50 6.28
N ASP A 429 -0.90 -14.50 5.42
CA ASP A 429 -1.82 -14.76 4.30
C ASP A 429 -1.87 -13.64 3.25
N ARG A 430 -0.86 -12.75 3.22
CA ARG A 430 -0.66 -11.74 2.16
C ARG A 430 0.52 -12.10 1.26
N GLU A 431 0.48 -11.62 0.03
CA GLU A 431 1.60 -11.74 -0.90
C GLU A 431 2.81 -10.97 -0.38
N VAL A 432 3.97 -11.65 -0.32
CA VAL A 432 5.21 -11.11 0.27
C VAL A 432 5.63 -9.77 -0.33
N PHE A 433 5.37 -9.56 -1.62
CA PHE A 433 5.73 -8.32 -2.33
C PHE A 433 4.98 -7.11 -1.79
N SER A 434 3.74 -7.29 -1.31
CA SER A 434 2.93 -6.20 -0.75
C SER A 434 3.42 -5.71 0.62
N CYS A 435 4.25 -6.49 1.29
CA CYS A 435 4.79 -6.19 2.62
C CYS A 435 6.13 -5.45 2.56
N HIS A 436 6.64 -5.16 1.35
CA HIS A 436 7.93 -4.52 1.17
C HIS A 436 7.77 -3.15 0.50
N PRO A 437 8.64 -2.17 0.84
CA PRO A 437 8.65 -0.89 0.16
C PRO A 437 8.89 -1.03 -1.35
N PRO A 438 8.34 -0.10 -2.15
CA PRO A 438 8.60 0.08 -3.59
C PRO A 438 10.00 -0.28 -4.09
N LYS A 439 11.02 0.21 -3.38
CA LYS A 439 12.43 0.08 -3.75
C LYS A 439 13.02 -1.31 -3.48
N ILE A 440 12.41 -2.08 -2.56
CA ILE A 440 12.89 -3.39 -2.12
C ILE A 440 12.12 -4.53 -2.80
N GLU A 441 10.85 -4.30 -3.14
CA GLU A 441 9.97 -5.30 -3.80
C GLU A 441 10.66 -6.02 -4.99
N PRO A 442 11.32 -5.33 -5.95
CA PRO A 442 11.93 -5.99 -7.11
C PRO A 442 13.07 -6.94 -6.72
N MET A 443 13.81 -6.62 -5.66
CA MET A 443 14.89 -7.48 -5.16
C MET A 443 14.33 -8.78 -4.59
N VAL A 444 13.29 -8.69 -3.75
CA VAL A 444 12.60 -9.86 -3.18
C VAL A 444 12.05 -10.75 -4.28
N ARG A 445 11.43 -10.14 -5.31
CA ARG A 445 10.92 -10.85 -6.49
C ARG A 445 12.04 -11.61 -7.21
N SER A 446 13.18 -10.96 -7.46
CA SER A 446 14.33 -11.59 -8.12
C SER A 446 14.89 -12.78 -7.32
N ILE A 447 14.96 -12.66 -5.99
CA ILE A 447 15.41 -13.76 -5.12
C ILE A 447 14.47 -14.97 -5.25
N ILE A 448 13.16 -14.76 -5.11
CA ILE A 448 12.16 -15.84 -5.19
C ILE A 448 12.15 -16.49 -6.59
N GLU A 449 12.22 -15.69 -7.66
CA GLU A 449 12.32 -16.21 -9.02
C GLU A 449 13.57 -17.07 -9.22
N SER A 450 14.71 -16.68 -8.62
CA SER A 450 15.96 -17.45 -8.67
C SER A 450 15.85 -18.82 -7.98
N PHE A 451 14.96 -18.94 -6.99
CA PHE A 451 14.67 -20.21 -6.35
C PHE A 451 13.70 -21.04 -7.18
N LYS A 452 12.63 -20.44 -7.70
CA LYS A 452 11.64 -21.13 -8.55
C LYS A 452 12.26 -21.72 -9.82
N ASN A 453 13.25 -21.06 -10.40
CA ASN A 453 13.93 -21.51 -11.62
C ASN A 453 15.20 -22.35 -11.38
N HIS A 454 15.47 -22.76 -10.13
CA HIS A 454 16.63 -23.58 -9.74
C HIS A 454 18.00 -22.94 -10.05
N THR A 455 18.08 -21.61 -10.15
CA THR A 455 19.37 -20.93 -10.34
C THR A 455 20.13 -20.75 -9.04
N ARG A 456 19.42 -20.70 -7.90
CA ARG A 456 20.01 -20.60 -6.56
C ARG A 456 19.21 -21.45 -5.57
N ASP A 457 19.87 -21.85 -4.50
CA ASP A 457 19.23 -22.50 -3.34
C ASP A 457 19.31 -21.64 -2.07
N SER A 458 20.22 -20.67 -2.04
CA SER A 458 20.29 -19.68 -0.97
C SER A 458 20.82 -18.33 -1.44
N VAL A 459 20.44 -17.28 -0.73
CA VAL A 459 20.95 -15.91 -0.91
C VAL A 459 21.26 -15.32 0.47
N PRO A 460 22.54 -15.18 0.85
CA PRO A 460 22.93 -14.49 2.07
C PRO A 460 23.05 -12.98 1.83
N VAL A 461 22.54 -12.20 2.77
CA VAL A 461 22.63 -10.74 2.82
C VAL A 461 23.22 -10.36 4.18
N TRP A 462 24.40 -9.76 4.14
CA TRP A 462 25.11 -9.27 5.32
C TRP A 462 24.79 -7.79 5.51
N MET A 463 24.41 -7.40 6.71
CA MET A 463 24.08 -6.01 7.00
C MET A 463 24.33 -5.63 8.45
N GLU A 464 24.49 -4.34 8.71
CA GLU A 464 24.52 -3.80 10.06
C GLU A 464 23.20 -3.07 10.35
N LYS A 465 22.64 -3.33 11.53
CA LYS A 465 21.42 -2.67 12.00
C LYS A 465 21.57 -2.37 13.49
N GLN A 466 21.25 -1.14 13.90
CA GLN A 466 21.40 -0.69 15.31
C GLN A 466 22.80 -0.96 15.89
N GLY A 467 23.85 -0.84 15.07
CA GLY A 467 25.24 -1.06 15.48
C GLY A 467 25.66 -2.53 15.66
N LYS A 468 24.79 -3.48 15.30
CA LYS A 468 25.08 -4.93 15.35
C LYS A 468 25.11 -5.55 13.95
N PRO A 469 25.98 -6.56 13.72
CA PRO A 469 26.01 -7.30 12.47
C PRO A 469 24.90 -8.36 12.43
N PHE A 470 24.18 -8.44 11.32
CA PHE A 470 23.15 -9.43 11.05
C PHE A 470 23.44 -10.18 9.75
N LEU A 471 23.06 -11.46 9.75
CA LEU A 471 22.99 -12.28 8.55
C LEU A 471 21.52 -12.59 8.26
N VAL A 472 21.02 -12.07 7.15
CA VAL A 472 19.71 -12.44 6.60
C VAL A 472 19.96 -13.45 5.48
N THR A 473 19.44 -14.67 5.59
CA THR A 473 19.60 -15.68 4.55
C THR A 473 18.24 -16.18 4.08
N TYR A 474 18.03 -16.09 2.77
CA TYR A 474 16.88 -16.69 2.10
C TYR A 474 17.29 -18.07 1.60
N TYR A 475 16.45 -19.08 1.81
CA TYR A 475 16.67 -20.45 1.33
C TYR A 475 15.45 -20.94 0.53
N ALA A 476 15.71 -21.63 -0.57
CA ALA A 476 14.70 -22.36 -1.30
C ALA A 476 14.29 -23.61 -0.51
N VAL A 477 12.99 -23.74 -0.20
CA VAL A 477 12.41 -24.93 0.42
C VAL A 477 11.92 -25.84 -0.71
N ARG A 478 12.45 -27.07 -0.78
CA ARG A 478 12.11 -28.05 -1.83
C ARG A 478 11.70 -29.38 -1.23
N ASP A 479 10.84 -30.11 -1.93
CA ASP A 479 10.49 -31.48 -1.57
C ASP A 479 11.57 -32.49 -2.02
N LYS A 480 11.36 -33.79 -1.72
CA LYS A 480 12.30 -34.86 -2.10
C LYS A 480 12.45 -35.06 -3.62
N LYS A 481 11.55 -34.49 -4.43
CA LYS A 481 11.58 -34.51 -5.90
C LYS A 481 12.14 -33.20 -6.47
N ASP A 482 12.72 -32.35 -5.61
CA ASP A 482 13.26 -31.03 -5.94
C ASP A 482 12.19 -29.98 -6.32
N ASN A 483 10.90 -30.26 -6.09
CA ASN A 483 9.85 -29.27 -6.37
C ASN A 483 9.93 -28.14 -5.34
N TYR A 484 9.89 -26.90 -5.82
CA TYR A 484 9.84 -25.71 -4.96
C TYR A 484 8.54 -25.68 -4.16
N LEU A 485 8.65 -25.63 -2.83
CA LEU A 485 7.54 -25.53 -1.87
C LEU A 485 7.41 -24.13 -1.26
N GLY A 486 8.43 -23.29 -1.40
CA GLY A 486 8.45 -21.97 -0.77
C GLY A 486 9.86 -21.45 -0.51
N THR A 487 9.93 -20.32 0.19
CA THR A 487 11.15 -19.70 0.66
C THR A 487 11.10 -19.58 2.17
N VAL A 488 12.20 -19.91 2.84
CA VAL A 488 12.41 -19.53 4.24
C VAL A 488 13.43 -18.40 4.32
N GLU A 489 13.08 -17.32 4.99
CA GLU A 489 13.99 -16.26 5.39
C GLU A 489 14.40 -16.49 6.84
N VAL A 490 15.70 -16.42 7.10
CA VAL A 490 16.31 -16.55 8.41
C VAL A 490 17.12 -15.31 8.73
N VAL A 491 16.83 -14.65 9.84
CA VAL A 491 17.63 -13.52 10.36
C VAL A 491 18.36 -13.97 11.62
N GLN A 492 19.66 -13.75 11.66
CA GLN A 492 20.49 -14.09 12.81
C GLN A 492 21.34 -12.89 13.25
N ASP A 493 21.32 -12.58 14.56
CA ASP A 493 22.29 -11.66 15.19
C ASP A 493 23.66 -12.36 15.19
N MET A 494 24.64 -11.78 14.50
CA MET A 494 25.98 -12.33 14.34
C MET A 494 26.99 -11.72 15.32
N GLN A 495 26.53 -10.91 16.28
CA GLN A 495 27.40 -10.27 17.28
C GLN A 495 28.19 -11.30 18.07
N PHE A 496 27.58 -12.43 18.46
CA PHE A 496 28.25 -13.51 19.18
C PHE A 496 29.45 -14.09 18.40
N ALA A 497 29.31 -14.21 17.08
CA ALA A 497 30.36 -14.72 16.22
C ALA A 497 31.49 -13.68 16.09
N LYS A 498 31.13 -12.41 15.87
CA LYS A 498 32.10 -11.32 15.81
C LYS A 498 32.93 -11.25 17.10
N GLU A 499 32.29 -11.31 18.27
CA GLU A 499 32.97 -11.30 19.56
C GLU A 499 33.92 -12.50 19.71
N HIS A 500 33.47 -13.72 19.40
CA HIS A 500 34.28 -14.93 19.51
C HIS A 500 35.56 -14.91 18.67
N PHE A 501 35.53 -14.30 17.47
CA PHE A 501 36.68 -14.24 16.57
C PHE A 501 37.51 -12.95 16.69
N THR A 502 37.05 -11.97 17.48
CA THR A 502 37.80 -10.72 17.75
C THR A 502 38.38 -10.66 19.16
N SER A 503 37.91 -11.52 20.07
CA SER A 503 38.56 -11.86 21.34
C SER A 503 39.76 -12.77 21.13
#